data_AF-A0A938C4F4-F1
#
_entry.id   AF-A0A938C4F4-F1
#
_cell.length_a   1.000
_cell.length_b   1.000
_cell.length_c   1.000
_cell.angle_alpha   90.00
_cell.angle_beta   90.00
_cell.angle_gamma   90.00
#
_symmetry.space_group_name_H-M   'P 1'
#
loop_
_entity.id
_entity.type
_entity.pdbx_description
1 polymer ?
#
loop_
_entity_poly.entity_id
_entity_poly.type
_entity_poly.pdbx_seq_one_letter_code
_entity_poly.pdbx_strand_id
1 'polypeptide(L)'
;MRDGLYPRYAEPRLLEALADTPAVLIHGPRQSGKTTLALKVARAAGYEYYSFDDGNILRAAREDPTGFVAGLPARAALDEVQRVPGLFSALKLSIDAARRRRERAAVRRRDVCRAGARALGALLRS
;
A
#
# COMPACT_ATOMS: atom_id res chain seq x y z
N MET A 1 -2.62 -15.53 -25.08
CA MET A 1 -3.85 -14.76 -25.25
C MET A 1 -3.44 -13.29 -25.16
N ARG A 2 -3.49 -12.52 -26.26
CA ARG A 2 -3.25 -11.07 -26.16
C ARG A 2 -4.51 -10.51 -25.50
N ASP A 3 -4.41 -10.09 -24.25
CA ASP A 3 -5.51 -9.37 -23.59
C ASP A 3 -5.86 -8.18 -24.48
N GLY A 4 -7.06 -8.17 -25.07
CA GLY A 4 -7.53 -7.17 -26.05
C GLY A 4 -7.76 -5.78 -25.46
N LEU A 5 -7.01 -5.42 -24.42
CA LEU A 5 -7.06 -4.15 -23.73
C LEU A 5 -6.03 -3.20 -24.34
N TYR A 6 -6.50 -2.05 -24.83
CA TYR A 6 -5.61 -0.98 -25.27
C TYR A 6 -4.73 -0.49 -24.11
N PRO A 7 -3.45 -0.17 -24.37
CA PRO A 7 -2.56 0.41 -23.37
C PRO A 7 -3.18 1.65 -22.72
N ARG A 8 -3.12 1.74 -21.39
CA ARG A 8 -3.63 2.89 -20.64
C ARG A 8 -2.48 3.84 -20.33
N TYR A 9 -2.59 5.10 -20.76
CA TYR A 9 -1.58 6.13 -20.46
C TYR A 9 -1.33 6.35 -18.96
N ALA A 10 -2.31 6.04 -18.12
CA ALA A 10 -2.20 6.15 -16.66
C ALA A 10 -1.41 4.99 -16.02
N GLU A 11 -1.19 3.87 -16.73
CA GLU A 11 -0.56 2.69 -16.17
C GLU A 11 0.90 2.92 -15.74
N PRO A 12 1.79 3.52 -16.56
CA PRO A 12 3.16 3.79 -16.12
C PRO A 12 3.23 4.71 -14.90
N ARG A 13 2.37 5.74 -14.86
CA ARG A 13 2.29 6.70 -13.74
C ARG A 13 1.77 6.06 -12.46
N LEU A 14 0.82 5.14 -12.58
CA LEU A 14 0.32 4.36 -11.46
C LEU A 14 1.42 3.46 -10.88
N LEU A 15 2.18 2.77 -11.73
CA LEU A 15 3.28 1.92 -11.29
C LEU A 15 4.41 2.72 -10.63
N GLU A 16 4.76 3.88 -11.21
CA GLU A 16 5.71 4.83 -10.62
C GLU A 16 5.25 5.28 -9.22
N ALA A 17 3.99 5.69 -9.08
CA ALA A 17 3.44 6.12 -7.80
C ALA A 17 3.39 4.99 -6.76
N LEU A 18 3.07 3.75 -7.16
CA LEU A 18 3.03 2.59 -6.27
C LEU A 18 4.42 2.17 -5.77
N ALA A 19 5.49 2.53 -6.49
CA ALA A 19 6.86 2.24 -6.07
C ALA A 19 7.33 3.15 -4.93
N ASP A 20 6.85 4.39 -4.87
CA ASP A 20 7.29 5.41 -3.91
C ASP A 20 6.28 5.64 -2.77
N THR A 21 4.98 5.53 -3.06
CA THR A 21 3.93 5.87 -2.11
C THR A 21 3.20 4.63 -1.58
N PRO A 22 2.89 4.58 -0.25
CA PRO A 22 2.27 3.42 0.36
C PRO A 22 0.78 3.23 -0.01
N ALA A 23 0.14 4.25 -0.58
CA ALA A 23 -1.24 4.19 -1.05
C ALA A 23 -1.43 5.18 -2.22
N VAL A 24 -2.10 4.72 -3.27
CA VAL A 24 -2.43 5.51 -4.47
C VAL A 24 -3.93 5.45 -4.72
N LEU A 25 -4.55 6.61 -4.95
CA LEU A 25 -5.98 6.72 -5.29
C LEU A 25 -6.14 6.89 -6.80
N ILE A 26 -6.92 6.02 -7.42
CA ILE A 26 -7.32 6.15 -8.83
C ILE A 26 -8.70 6.81 -8.88
N HIS A 27 -8.75 8.09 -9.24
CA HIS A 27 -10.00 8.82 -9.41
C HIS A 27 -10.22 9.22 -10.88
N GLY A 28 -11.48 9.49 -11.25
CA GLY A 28 -11.82 9.95 -12.59
C GLY A 28 -13.26 9.65 -13.00
N PRO A 29 -13.70 10.10 -14.20
CA PRO A 29 -15.08 10.01 -14.67
C PRO A 29 -15.66 8.59 -14.61
N ARG A 30 -16.99 8.46 -14.49
CA ARG A 30 -17.64 7.15 -14.63
C ARG A 30 -17.30 6.55 -16.01
N GLN A 31 -17.19 5.22 -16.07
CA GLN A 31 -16.91 4.44 -17.29
C GLN A 31 -15.57 4.73 -18.00
N SER A 32 -14.59 5.37 -17.35
CA SER A 32 -13.25 5.58 -17.92
C SER A 32 -12.31 4.35 -17.84
N GLY A 33 -12.78 3.22 -17.31
CA GLY A 33 -11.98 1.98 -17.21
C GLY A 33 -11.02 1.93 -16.02
N LYS A 34 -11.28 2.70 -14.96
CA LYS A 34 -10.45 2.72 -13.72
C LYS A 34 -10.36 1.34 -13.08
N THR A 35 -11.50 0.66 -12.89
CA THR A 35 -11.57 -0.68 -12.32
C THR A 35 -10.79 -1.68 -13.17
N THR A 36 -10.88 -1.59 -14.49
CA THR A 36 -10.08 -2.43 -15.41
C THR A 36 -8.58 -2.22 -15.23
N LEU A 37 -8.13 -0.96 -15.12
CA LEU A 37 -6.72 -0.65 -14.86
C LEU A 37 -6.28 -1.16 -13.46
N ALA A 38 -7.09 -0.91 -12.44
CA ALA A 38 -6.81 -1.35 -11.07
C ALA A 38 -6.69 -2.86 -10.98
N LEU A 39 -7.61 -3.62 -11.58
CA LEU A 39 -7.58 -5.08 -11.63
C LEU A 39 -6.35 -5.61 -12.39
N LYS A 40 -6.01 -5.00 -13.53
CA LYS A 40 -4.82 -5.37 -14.30
C LYS A 40 -3.56 -5.23 -13.46
N VAL A 41 -3.37 -4.06 -12.85
CA VAL A 41 -2.19 -3.78 -12.01
C VAL A 41 -2.20 -4.66 -10.75
N ALA A 42 -3.35 -4.84 -10.11
CA ALA A 42 -3.49 -5.67 -8.92
C ALA A 42 -3.04 -7.11 -9.20
N ARG A 43 -3.53 -7.72 -10.28
CA ARG A 43 -3.12 -9.08 -10.68
C ARG A 43 -1.64 -9.17 -11.00
N ALA A 44 -1.10 -8.22 -11.77
CA ALA A 44 0.30 -8.23 -12.16
C ALA A 44 1.26 -8.04 -10.97
N ALA A 45 0.87 -7.24 -9.98
CA ALA A 45 1.70 -6.90 -8.82
C ALA A 45 1.38 -7.69 -7.55
N GLY A 46 0.46 -8.67 -7.62
CA GLY A 46 0.09 -9.55 -6.52
C GLY A 46 -0.69 -8.84 -5.39
N TYR A 47 -1.60 -7.93 -5.74
CA TYR A 47 -2.50 -7.28 -4.79
C TYR A 47 -3.77 -8.11 -4.65
N GLU A 48 -4.23 -8.25 -3.42
CA GLU A 48 -5.55 -8.81 -3.15
C GLU A 48 -6.62 -7.74 -3.40
N TYR A 49 -7.69 -8.12 -4.09
CA TYR A 49 -8.73 -7.18 -4.52
C TYR A 49 -9.97 -7.28 -3.65
N TYR A 50 -10.39 -6.15 -3.08
CA TYR A 50 -11.61 -6.02 -2.30
C TYR A 50 -12.52 -4.99 -2.94
N SER A 51 -13.77 -5.36 -3.19
CA SER A 51 -14.81 -4.42 -3.65
C SER A 51 -15.82 -4.19 -2.55
N PHE A 52 -16.10 -2.91 -2.26
CA PHE A 52 -17.16 -2.53 -1.35
C PHE A 52 -18.56 -2.61 -1.97
N ASP A 53 -18.68 -3.17 -3.18
CA ASP A 53 -19.96 -3.65 -3.72
C ASP A 53 -20.40 -4.98 -3.11
N ASP A 54 -19.46 -5.78 -2.60
CA ASP A 54 -19.78 -6.96 -1.80
C ASP A 54 -20.33 -6.53 -0.43
N GLY A 55 -21.56 -6.95 -0.13
CA GLY A 55 -22.25 -6.59 1.10
C GLY A 55 -21.55 -7.05 2.38
N ASN A 56 -20.84 -8.19 2.35
CA ASN A 56 -20.09 -8.69 3.51
C ASN A 56 -18.83 -7.86 3.75
N ILE A 57 -18.08 -7.56 2.68
CA ILE A 57 -16.87 -6.72 2.76
C ILE A 57 -17.26 -5.30 3.23
N LEU A 58 -18.31 -4.74 2.64
CA LEU A 58 -18.81 -3.42 3.01
C LEU A 58 -19.24 -3.37 4.47
N ARG A 59 -19.97 -4.37 4.94
CA ARG A 59 -20.42 -4.45 6.33
C ARG A 59 -19.24 -4.52 7.30
N ALA A 60 -18.29 -5.43 7.06
CA ALA A 60 -17.09 -5.57 7.88
C ALA A 60 -16.29 -4.26 7.97
N ALA A 61 -16.08 -3.59 6.84
CA ALA A 61 -15.35 -2.33 6.78
C ALA A 61 -16.11 -1.15 7.40
N ARG A 62 -17.46 -1.18 7.42
CA ARG A 62 -18.29 -0.15 8.07
C ARG A 62 -18.38 -0.34 9.58
N GLU A 63 -18.51 -1.58 10.04
CA GLU A 63 -18.63 -1.93 11.46
C GLU A 63 -17.32 -1.67 12.20
N ASP A 64 -16.18 -2.09 11.62
CA ASP A 64 -14.85 -1.80 12.17
C ASP A 64 -13.84 -1.45 11.06
N PRO A 65 -13.76 -0.17 10.64
CA PRO A 65 -12.79 0.27 9.65
C PRO A 65 -11.34 0.05 10.07
N THR A 66 -11.05 0.11 11.37
CA THR A 66 -9.67 0.00 11.88
C THR A 66 -9.22 -1.45 11.87
N GLY A 67 -10.05 -2.37 12.38
CA GLY A 67 -9.81 -3.81 12.31
C GLY A 67 -9.77 -4.32 10.87
N PHE A 68 -10.64 -3.82 9.99
CA PHE A 68 -10.61 -4.16 8.57
C PHE A 68 -9.26 -3.80 7.94
N VAL A 69 -8.79 -2.56 8.12
CA VAL A 69 -7.47 -2.12 7.61
C VAL A 69 -6.31 -2.90 8.22
N ALA A 70 -6.40 -3.26 9.51
CA ALA A 70 -5.38 -4.05 10.18
C ALA A 70 -5.31 -5.51 9.66
N GLY A 71 -6.44 -6.04 9.18
CA GLY A 71 -6.53 -7.37 8.57
C GLY A 71 -6.15 -7.43 7.10
N LEU A 72 -5.97 -6.29 6.43
CA LEU A 72 -5.57 -6.27 5.01
C LEU A 72 -4.17 -6.86 4.83
N PRO A 73 -3.93 -7.57 3.70
CA PRO A 73 -2.59 -8.01 3.34
C PRO A 73 -1.68 -6.81 3.05
N ALA A 74 -0.37 -7.07 2.96
CA ALA A 74 0.62 -6.03 2.67
C ALA A 74 0.37 -5.29 1.34
N ARG A 75 -0.35 -5.91 0.40
CA ARG A 75 -0.74 -5.32 -0.89
C ARG A 75 -2.23 -5.57 -1.12
N ALA A 76 -3.04 -4.52 -1.02
CA ALA A 76 -4.47 -4.59 -1.21
C ALA A 76 -4.95 -3.49 -2.19
N ALA A 77 -5.87 -3.85 -3.07
CA ALA A 77 -6.59 -2.94 -3.94
C ALA A 77 -8.04 -2.84 -3.46
N LEU A 78 -8.48 -1.63 -3.14
CA LEU A 78 -9.81 -1.36 -2.58
C LEU A 78 -10.63 -0.57 -3.59
N ASP A 79 -11.75 -1.13 -4.02
CA ASP A 79 -12.66 -0.50 -4.98
C ASP A 79 -13.91 0.05 -4.31
N GLU A 80 -14.45 1.15 -4.86
CA GLU A 80 -15.61 1.86 -4.32
C GLU A 80 -15.43 2.35 -2.86
N VAL A 81 -14.20 2.73 -2.49
CA VAL A 81 -13.79 3.20 -1.15
C VAL A 81 -14.67 4.32 -0.60
N GLN A 82 -15.25 5.17 -1.45
CA GLN A 82 -16.18 6.22 -1.01
C GLN A 82 -17.44 5.68 -0.32
N ARG A 83 -17.75 4.38 -0.45
CA ARG A 83 -18.85 3.72 0.28
C ARG A 83 -18.56 3.57 1.78
N VAL A 84 -17.30 3.73 2.20
CA VAL A 84 -16.85 3.65 3.60
C VAL A 84 -15.99 4.87 3.95
N PRO A 85 -16.59 6.05 4.22
CA PRO A 85 -15.83 7.28 4.50
C PRO A 85 -14.88 7.17 5.69
N GLY A 86 -15.24 6.39 6.72
CA GLY A 86 -14.40 6.14 7.90
C GLY A 86 -13.09 5.40 7.60
N LEU A 87 -13.00 4.75 6.43
CA LEU A 87 -11.82 3.97 6.04
C LEU A 87 -10.59 4.85 5.81
N PHE A 88 -10.76 6.08 5.33
CA PHE A 88 -9.64 7.00 5.07
C PHE A 88 -8.84 7.31 6.35
N SER A 89 -9.54 7.51 7.47
CA SER A 89 -8.91 7.75 8.78
C SER A 89 -8.13 6.52 9.25
N ALA A 90 -8.71 5.32 9.11
CA ALA A 90 -8.05 4.06 9.47
C ALA A 90 -6.80 3.80 8.60
N LEU A 91 -6.90 4.01 7.29
CA LEU A 91 -5.77 3.89 6.35
C LEU A 91 -4.65 4.87 6.71
N LYS A 92 -5.00 6.14 7.00
CA LYS A 92 -4.02 7.15 7.43
C LYS A 92 -3.25 6.71 8.67
N LEU A 93 -3.96 6.25 9.71
CA LEU A 93 -3.33 5.80 10.95
C LEU A 93 -2.40 4.59 10.72
N SER A 94 -2.83 3.62 9.91
CA SER A 94 -2.03 2.44 9.56
C SER A 94 -0.76 2.81 8.79
N ILE A 95 -0.88 3.66 7.77
CA ILE A 95 0.25 4.14 6.95
C ILE A 95 1.24 4.93 7.81
N ASP A 96 0.76 5.85 8.64
CA ASP A 96 1.61 6.67 9.51
C ASP A 96 2.35 5.79 10.54
N ALA A 97 1.70 4.75 11.07
CA ALA A 97 2.34 3.79 11.96
C ALA A 97 3.43 2.98 11.25
N ALA A 98 3.18 2.50 10.04
CA ALA A 98 4.16 1.78 9.23
C ALA A 98 5.38 2.64 8.89
N ARG A 99 5.16 3.92 8.56
CA ARG A 99 6.23 4.90 8.30
C ARG A 99 7.14 5.08 9.52
N ARG A 100 6.56 5.33 10.70
CA ARG A 100 7.33 5.46 11.96
C ARG A 100 8.14 4.21 12.29
N ARG A 101 7.62 3.01 12.01
CA ARG A 101 8.38 1.76 12.21
C ARG A 101 9.59 1.69 11.28
N ARG A 102 9.45 2.06 10.00
CA ARG A 102 10.55 2.09 9.03
C ARG A 102 11.64 3.09 9.44
N GLU A 103 11.26 4.26 9.89
CA GLU A 103 12.19 5.29 10.38
C GLU A 103 12.99 4.80 11.60
N ARG A 104 12.31 4.21 12.59
CA ARG A 104 12.98 3.63 13.78
C ARG A 104 13.93 2.48 13.41
N ALA A 105 13.51 1.61 12.50
CA ALA A 105 14.37 0.53 12.01
C ALA A 105 15.61 1.07 11.27
N ALA A 106 15.46 2.15 10.50
CA ALA A 106 16.57 2.80 9.79
C ALA A 106 17.56 3.46 10.76
N VAL A 107 17.06 4.13 11.82
CA VAL A 107 17.92 4.71 12.89
C VAL A 107 18.70 3.60 13.60
N ARG A 108 18.03 2.52 14.01
CA ARG A 108 18.69 1.39 14.68
C ARG A 108 19.79 0.74 13.82
N ARG A 109 19.59 0.63 12.50
CA ARG A 109 20.63 0.13 11.58
C ARG A 109 21.86 1.04 11.55
N ARG A 110 21.67 2.36 11.59
CA ARG A 110 22.78 3.33 11.65
C ARG A 110 23.54 3.22 12.98
N ASP A 111 22.85 3.02 14.09
CA ASP A 111 23.49 2.83 15.40
C ASP A 111 24.30 1.53 15.48
N VAL A 112 23.79 0.44 14.90
CA VAL A 112 24.52 -0.84 14.80
C VAL A 112 25.78 -0.71 13.94
N CYS A 113 25.71 -0.04 12.78
CA CYS A 113 26.91 0.21 11.97
C CYS A 113 27.95 1.07 12.71
N ARG A 114 27.51 2.05 13.51
CA ARG A 114 28.41 2.89 14.32
C ARG A 114 29.05 2.12 15.48
N ALA A 115 28.30 1.24 16.13
CA ALA A 115 28.80 0.38 17.19
C ALA A 115 29.82 -0.65 16.67
N GLY A 116 29.55 -1.27 15.52
CA GLY A 116 30.48 -2.21 14.87
C GLY A 116 31.80 -1.56 14.43
N ALA A 117 31.75 -0.32 13.91
CA ALA A 117 32.95 0.42 13.52
C ALA A 117 33.83 0.83 14.73
N ARG A 118 33.23 1.08 15.90
CA ARG A 118 33.98 1.36 17.14
C ARG A 118 34.64 0.11 17.72
N ALA A 119 33.99 -1.05 17.63
CA ALA A 119 34.57 -2.31 18.09
C ALA A 119 35.75 -2.76 17.22
N LEU A 120 35.66 -2.62 15.89
CA LEU A 120 36.75 -2.98 14.97
C LEU A 120 37.98 -2.05 15.12
N GLY A 121 37.77 -0.77 15.41
CA GLY A 121 38.86 0.19 15.65
C GLY A 121 39.59 0.04 17.01
N ALA A 122 39.06 -0.77 17.92
CA ALA A 122 39.70 -1.13 19.19
C ALA A 122 40.54 -2.41 19.08
N LEU A 123 40.16 -3.35 18.20
CA LEU A 123 40.88 -4.61 17.95
C LEU A 123 42.10 -4.46 17.02
N LEU A 124 42.20 -3.38 16.24
CA LEU A 124 43.34 -3.11 15.35
C LEU A 124 44.40 -2.19 16.00
N ARG A 125 44.30 -1.94 17.32
CA ARG A 125 45.25 -1.15 18.12
C ARG A 125 45.83 -1.91 19.33
N SER A 126 45.67 -3.22 19.34
CA SER A 126 46.25 -4.18 20.29
C SER A 126 47.07 -5.19 19.50
#